data_AF-A0A949X2X4-F1
#
_entry.id   AF-A0A949X2X4-F1
#
_cell.length_a   1.000
_cell.length_b   1.000
_cell.length_c   1.000
_cell.angle_alpha   90.00
_cell.angle_beta   90.00
_cell.angle_gamma   90.00
#
_symmetry.space_group_name_H-M   'P 1'
#
loop_
_entity.id
_entity.type
_entity.pdbx_description
1 polymer ?
#
loop_
_entity_poly.entity_id
_entity_poly.type
_entity_poly.pdbx_seq_one_letter_code
_entity_poly.pdbx_strand_id
1 'polypeptide(L)'
;MDPSLFILLAMVLIAEIVALAWRPDMPLDALKGSARLLRGVWLDLLLGFIFAGLADVLIPQPVLSRWLGSQRPAQAILVGWAAGLLIPGGPYLVFPILASLFQKGAAPGPLITLITAKTLVSPVRMLTYEAPLLGWPLTLARFIPGVLLPPFMGILGAWLFAVFSDLRH
;
A
#
# COMPACT_ATOMS: atom_id res chain seq x y z
N MET A 1 -20.73 -9.74 -1.34
CA MET A 1 -19.62 -10.11 -0.42
C MET A 1 -18.46 -10.58 -1.26
N ASP A 2 -17.24 -10.10 -0.99
CA ASP A 2 -16.07 -10.49 -1.77
C ASP A 2 -15.76 -11.99 -1.62
N PRO A 3 -15.48 -12.73 -2.71
CA PRO A 3 -15.13 -14.15 -2.66
C PRO A 3 -13.95 -14.47 -1.72
N SER A 4 -13.03 -13.52 -1.55
CA SER A 4 -11.90 -13.61 -0.63
C SER A 4 -12.32 -13.83 0.83
N LEU A 5 -13.44 -13.24 1.26
CA LEU A 5 -13.95 -13.39 2.63
C LEU A 5 -14.37 -14.83 2.90
N PHE A 6 -15.06 -15.47 1.95
CA PHE A 6 -15.46 -16.87 2.08
C PHE A 6 -14.26 -17.81 2.11
N ILE A 7 -13.24 -17.55 1.29
CA ILE A 7 -11.99 -18.32 1.28
C ILE A 7 -11.29 -18.20 2.65
N LEU A 8 -11.16 -16.97 3.17
CA LEU A 8 -10.55 -16.73 4.49
C LEU A 8 -11.32 -17.42 5.60
N LEU A 9 -12.65 -17.33 5.61
CA LEU A 9 -13.49 -18.02 6.59
C LEU A 9 -13.30 -19.53 6.53
N ALA A 10 -13.30 -20.11 5.33
CA ALA A 10 -13.07 -21.54 5.16
C ALA A 10 -11.68 -21.95 5.67
N MET A 11 -10.62 -21.19 5.36
CA MET A 11 -9.27 -21.46 5.85
C MET A 11 -9.19 -21.41 7.38
N VAL A 12 -9.81 -20.40 8.01
CA VAL A 12 -9.83 -20.26 9.48
C VAL A 12 -10.58 -21.42 10.12
N LEU A 13 -11.76 -21.77 9.60
CA LEU A 13 -12.57 -22.88 10.14
C LEU A 13 -11.85 -24.22 10.01
N ILE A 14 -11.20 -24.49 8.86
CA ILE A 14 -10.41 -25.71 8.67
C ILE A 14 -9.24 -25.74 9.67
N ALA A 15 -8.51 -24.63 9.81
CA ALA A 15 -7.40 -24.54 10.74
C ALA A 15 -7.85 -24.75 12.20
N GLU A 16 -9.02 -24.24 12.57
CA GLU A 16 -9.59 -24.38 13.91
C GLU A 16 -10.05 -25.82 14.19
N ILE A 17 -10.70 -26.48 13.22
CA ILE A 17 -11.08 -27.91 13.32
C ILE A 17 -9.84 -28.79 13.48
N VAL A 18 -8.78 -28.54 12.69
CA VAL A 18 -7.51 -29.27 12.79
C VAL A 18 -6.83 -29.01 14.14
N ALA A 19 -6.81 -27.77 14.60
CA ALA A 19 -6.23 -27.40 15.90
C ALA A 19 -6.96 -28.09 17.06
N LEU A 20 -8.29 -28.07 17.06
CA LEU A 20 -9.13 -28.76 18.06
C LEU A 20 -8.92 -30.28 18.05
N ALA A 21 -8.73 -30.89 16.88
CA ALA A 21 -8.47 -32.31 16.75
C ALA A 21 -7.09 -32.73 17.29
N TRP A 22 -6.11 -31.81 17.30
CA TRP A 22 -4.77 -32.06 17.85
C TRP A 22 -4.66 -31.74 19.34
N ARG A 23 -5.14 -30.57 19.75
CA ARG A 23 -5.02 -30.05 21.12
C ARG A 23 -6.14 -29.07 21.44
N PRO A 24 -7.01 -29.37 22.43
CA PRO A 24 -8.16 -28.53 22.74
C PRO A 24 -7.81 -27.15 23.33
N ASP A 25 -6.57 -26.95 23.79
CA ASP A 25 -6.03 -25.69 24.31
C ASP A 25 -5.53 -24.72 23.20
N MET A 26 -5.23 -25.21 22.00
CA MET A 26 -4.67 -24.41 20.90
C MET A 26 -5.55 -23.22 20.45
N PRO A 27 -6.90 -23.33 20.36
CA PRO A 27 -7.73 -22.21 19.91
C PRO A 27 -7.69 -21.01 20.86
N LEU A 28 -7.61 -21.25 22.17
CA LEU A 28 -7.49 -20.18 23.17
C LEU A 28 -6.16 -19.44 23.04
N ASP A 29 -5.08 -20.15 22.78
CA ASP A 29 -3.78 -19.54 22.55
C ASP A 29 -3.70 -18.83 21.20
N ALA A 30 -4.37 -19.34 20.16
CA ALA A 30 -4.56 -18.66 18.89
C ALA A 30 -5.35 -17.35 19.04
N LEU A 31 -6.41 -17.33 19.86
CA LEU A 31 -7.18 -16.12 20.18
C LEU A 31 -6.33 -15.09 20.93
N LYS A 32 -5.55 -15.51 21.94
CA LYS A 32 -4.62 -14.62 22.65
C LYS A 32 -3.56 -14.04 21.72
N GLY A 33 -3.00 -14.87 20.84
CA GLY A 33 -2.04 -14.46 19.81
C GLY A 33 -2.65 -13.42 18.87
N SER A 34 -3.84 -13.71 18.34
CA SER A 34 -4.61 -12.81 17.48
C SER A 34 -4.93 -11.48 18.18
N ALA A 35 -5.36 -11.50 19.44
CA ALA A 35 -5.63 -10.30 20.21
C ALA A 35 -4.38 -9.45 20.44
N ARG A 36 -3.21 -10.07 20.62
CA ARG A 36 -1.92 -9.37 20.75
C ARG A 36 -1.54 -8.68 19.44
N LEU A 37 -1.70 -9.36 18.30
CA LEU A 37 -1.46 -8.79 16.98
C LEU A 37 -2.42 -7.63 16.70
N LEU A 38 -3.71 -7.82 16.95
CA LEU A 38 -4.72 -6.77 16.77
C LEU A 38 -4.40 -5.55 17.61
N ARG A 39 -4.04 -5.75 18.89
CA ARG A 39 -3.64 -4.65 19.80
C ARG A 39 -2.40 -3.89 19.29
N GLY A 40 -1.52 -4.55 18.55
CA GLY A 40 -0.33 -3.94 17.96
C GLY A 40 -0.62 -3.04 16.75
N VAL A 41 -1.75 -3.23 16.06
CA VAL A 41 -1.99 -2.57 14.75
C VAL A 41 -3.30 -1.77 14.70
N TRP A 42 -4.26 -2.01 15.59
CA TRP A 42 -5.59 -1.36 15.54
C TRP A 42 -5.53 0.18 15.54
N LEU A 43 -4.59 0.77 16.29
CA LEU A 43 -4.46 2.22 16.36
C LEU A 43 -3.90 2.78 15.04
N ASP A 44 -2.93 2.10 14.43
CA ASP A 44 -2.39 2.46 13.12
C ASP A 44 -3.45 2.37 12.02
N LEU A 45 -4.33 1.35 12.08
CA LEU A 45 -5.48 1.22 11.18
C LEU A 45 -6.45 2.39 11.35
N LEU A 46 -6.83 2.69 12.60
CA LEU A 46 -7.76 3.78 12.89
C LEU A 46 -7.22 5.13 12.42
N LEU A 47 -5.97 5.45 12.79
CA LEU A 47 -5.31 6.69 12.37
C LEU A 47 -5.10 6.74 10.87
N GLY A 48 -4.75 5.61 10.24
CA GLY A 48 -4.66 5.48 8.79
C GLY A 48 -5.97 5.83 8.10
N PHE A 49 -7.09 5.22 8.50
CA PHE A 49 -8.38 5.52 7.89
C PHE A 49 -8.85 6.96 8.12
N ILE A 50 -8.63 7.52 9.32
CA ILE A 50 -8.93 8.92 9.60
C ILE A 50 -8.11 9.84 8.69
N PHE A 51 -6.79 9.59 8.58
CA PHE A 51 -5.92 10.38 7.73
C PHE A 51 -6.31 10.25 6.25
N ALA A 52 -6.66 9.06 5.76
CA ALA A 52 -7.16 8.89 4.40
C ALA A 52 -8.43 9.69 4.14
N GLY A 53 -9.39 9.68 5.06
CA GLY A 53 -10.62 10.49 4.96
C GLY A 53 -10.34 12.00 5.02
N LEU A 54 -9.40 12.44 5.86
CA LEU A 54 -8.98 13.83 5.92
C LEU A 54 -8.24 14.25 4.64
N ALA A 55 -7.33 13.43 4.14
CA ALA A 55 -6.60 13.69 2.90
C ALA A 55 -7.56 13.80 1.72
N ASP A 56 -8.61 12.98 1.69
CA ASP A 56 -9.68 13.11 0.70
C ASP A 56 -10.31 14.52 0.78
N VAL A 57 -10.79 14.95 1.94
CA VAL A 57 -11.47 16.27 2.05
C VAL A 57 -10.51 17.45 1.86
N LEU A 58 -9.27 17.35 2.34
CA LEU A 58 -8.31 18.45 2.38
C LEU A 58 -7.58 18.71 1.06
N ILE A 59 -7.52 17.75 0.14
CA ILE A 59 -6.83 17.92 -1.14
C ILE A 59 -7.84 18.41 -2.19
N PRO A 60 -7.85 19.72 -2.51
CA PRO A 60 -8.81 20.26 -3.46
C PRO A 60 -8.42 19.86 -4.89
N GLN A 61 -9.42 19.66 -5.74
CA GLN A 61 -9.23 19.23 -7.13
C GLN A 61 -8.24 20.09 -7.94
N PRO A 62 -8.21 21.44 -7.81
CA PRO A 62 -7.23 22.27 -8.53
C PRO A 62 -5.77 21.99 -8.16
N VAL A 63 -5.51 21.68 -6.87
CA VAL A 63 -4.17 21.28 -6.41
C VAL A 63 -3.83 19.93 -7.01
N LEU A 64 -4.77 19.00 -7.01
CA LEU A 64 -4.59 17.68 -7.61
C LEU A 64 -4.26 17.77 -9.11
N SER A 65 -5.06 18.50 -9.89
CA SER A 65 -4.83 18.67 -11.32
C SER A 65 -3.50 19.36 -11.62
N ARG A 66 -3.05 20.29 -10.76
CA ARG A 66 -1.77 20.99 -10.92
C ARG A 66 -0.55 20.10 -10.64
N TRP A 67 -0.61 19.25 -9.62
CA TRP A 67 0.55 18.50 -9.13
C TRP A 67 0.56 17.04 -9.53
N LEU A 68 -0.59 16.42 -9.71
CA LEU A 68 -0.76 15.01 -10.06
C LEU A 68 -1.56 14.81 -11.36
N GLY A 69 -1.91 15.89 -12.08
CA GLY A 69 -2.59 15.82 -13.37
C GLY A 69 -1.67 15.54 -14.56
N SER A 70 -2.27 15.32 -15.72
CA SER A 70 -1.58 14.98 -16.98
C SER A 70 -0.87 16.17 -17.64
N GLN A 71 -1.12 17.41 -17.21
CA GLN A 71 -0.55 18.62 -17.81
C GLN A 71 0.98 18.69 -17.71
N ARG A 72 1.55 18.12 -16.65
CA ARG A 72 3.00 18.13 -16.38
C ARG A 72 3.47 16.75 -15.90
N PRO A 73 3.61 15.75 -16.81
CA PRO A 73 3.80 14.36 -16.44
C PRO A 73 5.08 14.12 -15.64
N ALA A 74 6.19 14.77 -15.99
CA ALA A 74 7.45 14.65 -15.25
C ALA A 74 7.32 15.18 -13.81
N GLN A 75 6.69 16.36 -13.62
CA GLN A 75 6.42 16.90 -12.29
C GLN A 75 5.52 15.96 -11.50
N ALA A 76 4.45 15.45 -12.12
CA ALA A 76 3.53 14.53 -11.48
C ALA A 76 4.23 13.26 -11.00
N ILE A 77 5.07 12.64 -11.84
CA ILE A 77 5.85 11.45 -11.46
C ILE A 77 6.77 11.74 -10.29
N LEU A 78 7.48 12.88 -10.29
CA LEU A 78 8.33 13.26 -9.16
C LEU A 78 7.54 13.45 -7.85
N VAL A 79 6.35 14.05 -7.93
CA VAL A 79 5.47 14.22 -6.77
C VAL A 79 4.96 12.86 -6.27
N GLY A 80 4.49 11.99 -7.18
CA GLY A 80 4.05 10.63 -6.84
C GLY A 80 5.17 9.81 -6.22
N TRP A 81 6.39 9.93 -6.75
CA TRP A 81 7.59 9.29 -6.22
C TRP A 81 7.92 9.73 -4.80
N ALA A 82 8.04 11.05 -4.58
CA ALA A 82 8.29 11.61 -3.26
C ALA A 82 7.18 11.23 -2.27
N ALA A 83 5.92 11.33 -2.68
CA ALA A 83 4.78 10.93 -1.85
C ALA A 83 4.86 9.45 -1.47
N GLY A 84 5.19 8.55 -2.40
CA GLY A 84 5.29 7.12 -2.12
C GLY A 84 6.43 6.76 -1.17
N LEU A 85 7.57 7.47 -1.26
CA LEU A 85 8.69 7.28 -0.34
C LEU A 85 8.41 7.79 1.08
N LEU A 86 7.61 8.86 1.20
CA LEU A 86 7.37 9.57 2.46
C LEU A 86 6.08 9.16 3.17
N ILE A 87 5.07 8.68 2.45
CA ILE A 87 3.77 8.38 3.04
C ILE A 87 3.92 7.25 4.08
N PRO A 88 3.50 7.48 5.34
CA PRO A 88 3.57 6.44 6.36
C PRO A 88 2.49 5.38 6.11
N GLY A 89 2.46 4.36 6.97
CA GLY A 89 1.39 3.36 6.96
C GLY A 89 1.53 2.26 5.91
N GLY A 90 0.63 1.28 6.02
CA GLY A 90 0.54 0.14 5.13
C GLY A 90 -0.51 0.30 4.03
N PRO A 91 -0.87 -0.80 3.34
CA PRO A 91 -1.87 -0.81 2.29
C PRO A 91 -3.21 -0.20 2.69
N TYR A 92 -3.61 -0.39 3.96
CA TYR A 92 -4.86 0.15 4.52
C TYR A 92 -4.96 1.68 4.48
N LEU A 93 -3.83 2.40 4.44
CA LEU A 93 -3.82 3.86 4.30
C LEU A 93 -3.63 4.29 2.84
N VAL A 94 -2.69 3.63 2.16
CA VAL A 94 -2.21 4.03 0.83
C VAL A 94 -3.29 3.81 -0.24
N PHE A 95 -3.98 2.66 -0.22
CA PHE A 95 -4.98 2.33 -1.25
C PHE A 95 -6.23 3.21 -1.20
N PRO A 96 -6.82 3.52 -0.02
CA PRO A 96 -7.92 4.48 0.04
C PRO A 96 -7.54 5.88 -0.48
N ILE A 97 -6.33 6.36 -0.16
CA ILE A 97 -5.82 7.63 -0.69
C ILE A 97 -5.71 7.57 -2.22
N LEU A 98 -5.09 6.52 -2.76
CA LEU A 98 -4.97 6.35 -4.21
C LEU A 98 -6.32 6.30 -4.90
N ALA A 99 -7.29 5.59 -4.33
CA ALA A 99 -8.64 5.50 -4.87
C ALA A 99 -9.32 6.87 -4.90
N SER A 100 -9.17 7.67 -3.83
CA SER A 100 -9.66 9.05 -3.77
C SER A 100 -9.00 9.94 -4.83
N LEU A 101 -7.67 9.93 -4.91
CA LEU A 101 -6.91 10.73 -5.88
C LEU A 101 -7.29 10.35 -7.32
N PHE A 102 -7.43 9.05 -7.60
CA PHE A 102 -7.83 8.57 -8.92
C PHE A 102 -9.24 9.03 -9.29
N GLN A 103 -10.21 8.88 -8.37
CA GLN A 103 -11.59 9.36 -8.58
C GLN A 103 -11.67 10.87 -8.81
N LYS A 104 -10.75 11.64 -8.23
CA LYS A 104 -10.64 13.10 -8.41
C LYS A 104 -9.89 13.53 -9.68
N GLY A 105 -9.42 12.57 -10.49
CA GLY A 105 -8.78 12.84 -11.78
C GLY A 105 -7.26 12.98 -11.71
N ALA A 106 -6.59 12.44 -10.69
CA ALA A 106 -5.15 12.27 -10.75
C ALA A 106 -4.76 11.35 -11.92
N ALA A 107 -3.65 11.68 -12.59
CA ALA A 107 -3.16 10.88 -13.71
C ALA A 107 -2.71 9.49 -13.23
N PRO A 108 -2.88 8.42 -14.03
CA PRO A 108 -2.46 7.07 -13.67
C PRO A 108 -0.97 6.94 -13.36
N GLY A 109 -0.12 7.60 -14.15
CA GLY A 109 1.35 7.55 -14.02
C GLY A 109 1.87 7.86 -12.61
N PRO A 110 1.60 9.05 -12.04
CA PRO A 110 2.06 9.39 -10.70
C PRO A 110 1.45 8.51 -9.59
N LEU A 111 0.23 8.01 -9.77
CA LEU A 111 -0.37 7.06 -8.82
C LEU A 111 0.39 5.73 -8.84
N ILE A 112 0.68 5.19 -10.03
CA ILE A 112 1.50 3.98 -10.19
C ILE A 112 2.89 4.20 -9.61
N THR A 113 3.53 5.35 -9.87
CA THR A 113 4.81 5.68 -9.24
C THR A 113 4.72 5.67 -7.71
N LEU A 114 3.66 6.25 -7.14
CA LEU A 114 3.44 6.29 -5.70
C LEU A 114 3.31 4.88 -5.12
N ILE A 115 2.45 4.03 -5.70
CA ILE A 115 2.23 2.67 -5.18
C ILE A 115 3.51 1.85 -5.26
N THR A 116 4.24 1.97 -6.36
CA THR A 116 5.48 1.22 -6.58
C THR A 116 6.56 1.70 -5.61
N ALA A 117 6.74 3.01 -5.44
CA ALA A 117 7.72 3.57 -4.52
C ALA A 117 7.45 3.11 -3.09
N LYS A 118 6.20 3.19 -2.65
CA LYS A 118 5.79 2.77 -1.31
C LYS A 118 5.96 1.26 -1.07
N THR A 119 5.73 0.45 -2.09
CA THR A 119 5.86 -1.01 -2.00
C THR A 119 7.33 -1.43 -1.94
N LEU A 120 8.15 -0.86 -2.83
CA LEU A 120 9.57 -1.17 -2.92
C LEU A 120 10.35 -0.60 -1.74
N VAL A 121 9.98 0.59 -1.25
CA VAL A 121 10.68 1.31 -0.20
C VAL A 121 9.72 1.66 0.93
N SER A 122 10.02 1.12 2.10
CA SER A 122 9.38 1.52 3.35
C SER A 122 10.49 1.82 4.36
N PRO A 123 10.73 3.11 4.71
CA PRO A 123 11.79 3.48 5.65
C PRO A 123 11.63 2.77 7.00
N VAL A 124 10.39 2.62 7.48
CA VAL A 124 10.06 1.88 8.70
C VAL A 124 10.49 0.41 8.58
N ARG A 125 10.17 -0.24 7.46
CA ARG A 125 10.57 -1.64 7.22
C ARG A 125 12.09 -1.79 7.14
N MET A 126 12.72 -0.86 6.44
CA MET A 126 14.16 -0.83 6.23
C MET A 126 14.92 -0.73 7.56
N LEU A 127 14.53 0.21 8.43
CA LEU A 127 15.21 0.48 9.69
C LEU A 127 14.85 -0.50 10.80
N THR A 128 13.61 -0.98 10.84
CA THR A 128 13.12 -1.86 11.93
C THR A 128 13.46 -3.33 11.67
N TYR A 129 13.48 -3.74 10.39
CA TYR A 129 13.60 -5.15 10.03
C TYR A 129 14.78 -5.43 9.09
N GLU A 130 14.87 -4.75 7.94
CA GLU A 130 15.87 -5.13 6.93
C GLU A 130 17.31 -4.93 7.43
N ALA A 131 17.65 -3.72 7.92
CA ALA A 131 19.00 -3.45 8.39
C ALA A 131 19.37 -4.27 9.65
N PRO A 132 18.52 -4.40 10.69
CA PRO A 132 18.87 -5.17 11.88
C PRO A 132 18.94 -6.69 11.66
N LEU A 133 18.06 -7.26 10.83
CA LEU A 133 18.03 -8.72 10.62
C LEU A 133 18.90 -9.19 9.46
N LEU A 134 19.04 -8.40 8.39
CA LEU A 134 19.71 -8.80 7.15
C LEU A 134 21.04 -8.07 6.89
N GLY A 135 21.34 -7.03 7.67
CA GLY A 135 22.55 -6.24 7.55
C GLY A 135 22.48 -5.11 6.50
N TRP A 136 23.34 -4.10 6.70
CA TRP A 136 23.41 -2.90 5.85
C TRP A 136 23.77 -3.17 4.38
N PRO A 137 24.71 -4.09 4.04
CA PRO A 137 25.07 -4.32 2.65
C PRO A 137 23.88 -4.76 1.78
N LEU A 138 23.10 -5.74 2.26
CA LEU A 138 21.92 -6.21 1.52
C LEU A 138 20.82 -5.13 1.49
N THR A 139 20.60 -4.46 2.62
CA THR A 139 19.57 -3.42 2.74
C THR A 139 19.83 -2.27 1.76
N LEU A 140 21.06 -1.78 1.66
CA LEU A 140 21.43 -0.72 0.72
C LEU A 140 21.41 -1.19 -0.74
N ALA A 141 21.88 -2.40 -1.01
CA ALA A 141 21.84 -3.00 -2.35
C ALA A 141 20.40 -3.11 -2.89
N ARG A 142 19.41 -3.33 -2.01
CA ARG A 142 17.97 -3.33 -2.35
C ARG A 142 17.37 -1.92 -2.41
N PHE A 143 17.79 -1.04 -1.50
CA PHE A 143 17.22 0.30 -1.37
C PHE A 143 17.45 1.15 -2.63
N ILE A 144 18.66 1.15 -3.18
CA ILE A 144 19.02 1.95 -4.36
C ILE A 144 18.09 1.65 -5.56
N PRO A 145 17.97 0.41 -6.07
CA PRO A 145 17.05 0.11 -7.15
C PRO A 145 15.59 0.32 -6.74
N GLY A 146 15.23 0.07 -5.48
CA GLY A 146 13.89 0.32 -4.97
C GLY A 146 13.46 1.79 -5.04
N VAL A 147 14.40 2.71 -4.85
CA VAL A 147 14.19 4.16 -4.99
C VAL A 147 14.19 4.57 -6.47
N LEU A 148 15.01 3.97 -7.32
CA LEU A 148 15.17 4.41 -8.71
C LEU A 148 14.13 3.86 -9.70
N LEU A 149 13.59 2.65 -9.48
CA LEU A 149 12.63 2.00 -10.39
C LEU A 149 11.21 2.60 -10.43
N PRO A 150 10.62 3.16 -9.35
CA PRO A 150 9.24 3.63 -9.36
C PRO A 150 8.89 4.68 -10.42
N PRO A 151 9.74 5.69 -10.71
CA PRO A 151 9.49 6.61 -11.81
C PRO A 151 9.33 5.91 -13.16
N PHE A 152 10.19 4.94 -13.47
CA PHE A 152 10.10 4.15 -14.72
C PHE A 152 8.80 3.35 -14.78
N MET A 153 8.40 2.74 -13.66
CA MET A 153 7.12 2.02 -13.56
C MET A 153 5.92 2.94 -13.78
N GLY A 154 5.99 4.19 -13.32
CA GLY A 154 4.95 5.18 -13.58
C GLY A 154 4.83 5.57 -15.05
N ILE A 155 5.97 5.76 -15.74
CA ILE A 155 5.98 6.08 -17.18
C ILE A 155 5.39 4.92 -17.98
N LEU A 156 5.91 3.71 -17.76
CA LEU A 156 5.44 2.51 -18.47
C LEU A 156 3.97 2.21 -18.14
N GLY A 157 3.59 2.35 -16.87
CA GLY A 157 2.22 2.14 -16.40
C GLY A 157 1.24 3.15 -16.97
N ALA A 158 1.63 4.42 -17.10
CA ALA A 158 0.80 5.43 -17.76
C ALA A 158 0.54 5.08 -19.23
N TRP A 159 1.56 4.61 -19.94
CA TRP A 159 1.43 4.16 -21.32
C TRP A 159 0.51 2.93 -21.43
N LEU A 160 0.74 1.91 -20.61
CA LEU A 160 -0.12 0.70 -20.60
C LEU A 160 -1.57 1.03 -20.25
N PHE A 161 -1.79 1.94 -19.31
CA PHE A 161 -3.13 2.36 -18.95
C PHE A 161 -3.88 2.98 -20.14
N ALA A 162 -3.21 3.83 -20.93
CA ALA A 162 -3.79 4.40 -22.15
C ALA A 162 -4.16 3.32 -23.17
N VAL A 163 -3.29 2.34 -23.38
CA VAL A 163 -3.55 1.21 -24.28
C VAL A 163 -4.79 0.42 -23.81
N PHE A 164 -4.90 0.12 -22.52
CA PHE A 164 -6.03 -0.64 -21.99
C PHE A 164 -7.35 0.15 -21.97
N SER A 165 -7.31 1.48 -21.84
CA SER A 165 -8.51 2.30 -21.94
C SER A 165 -9.05 2.35 -23.36
N ASP A 166 -8.18 2.37 -24.37
CA ASP A 166 -8.57 2.41 -25.77
C ASP A 166 -9.21 1.08 -26.22
N LEU A 167 -8.82 -0.05 -25.61
CA LEU A 167 -9.41 -1.37 -25.87
C LEU A 167 -10.81 -1.58 -25.28
N ARG A 168 -11.31 -0.66 -24.45
CA ARG A 168 -12.68 -0.71 -23.89
C ARG A 168 -13.72 0.00 -24.75
N HIS A 169 -13.30 0.66 -25.82
CA HIS A 169 -14.16 1.30 -26.82
C HIS A 169 -14.22 0.45 -28.10
#